data_AF-A0A0W7Y4J7-F1
#
_entry.id   AF-A0A0W7Y4J7-F1
#
_cell.length_a   1.000
_cell.length_b   1.000
_cell.length_c   1.000
_cell.angle_alpha   90.00
_cell.angle_beta   90.00
_cell.angle_gamma   90.00
#
_symmetry.space_group_name_H-M   'P 1'
#
loop_
_entity.id
_entity.type
_entity.pdbx_description
1 polymer ?
#
loop_
_entity_poly.entity_id
_entity_poly.type
_entity_poly.pdbx_seq_one_letter_code
_entity_poly.pdbx_strand_id
1 'polypeptide(L)'
;MADFEIVVEVETDVTSITGVRDSKWSNWSKVTAPEGFVINKEKINVEAKTEMGSENSYEIEWADYVEVVPGTGIELPRTLNARAFARSSKGHRAGKGASRYKISGNFTKLP
;
A
#
# COMPACT_ATOMS: atom_id res chain seq x y z
N MET A 1 -13.81 -14.65 2.41
CA MET A 1 -13.69 -13.27 2.92
C MET A 1 -12.23 -13.01 3.18
N ALA A 2 -11.75 -11.79 2.94
CA ALA A 2 -10.40 -11.41 3.35
C ALA A 2 -10.39 -11.14 4.86
N ASP A 3 -9.38 -11.61 5.59
CA ASP A 3 -9.27 -11.37 7.03
C ASP A 3 -8.88 -9.93 7.35
N PHE A 4 -8.16 -9.28 6.43
CA PHE A 4 -7.88 -7.85 6.52
C PHE A 4 -8.05 -7.15 5.18
N GLU A 5 -8.41 -5.88 5.27
CA GLU A 5 -8.51 -4.97 4.15
C GLU A 5 -7.99 -3.59 4.58
N ILE A 6 -7.06 -3.06 3.80
CA ILE A 6 -6.55 -1.69 3.95
C ILE A 6 -6.79 -0.97 2.64
N VAL A 7 -7.33 0.23 2.73
CA VAL A 7 -7.42 1.16 1.60
C VAL A 7 -6.44 2.30 1.85
N VAL A 8 -5.56 2.53 0.89
CA VAL A 8 -4.64 3.67 0.87
C VAL A 8 -5.02 4.59 -0.27
N GLU A 9 -5.12 5.88 0.03
CA GLU A 9 -5.51 6.88 -0.95
C GLU A 9 -4.73 8.18 -0.82
N VAL A 10 -4.48 8.80 -1.96
CA VAL A 10 -3.90 10.13 -2.04
C VAL A 10 -4.40 10.85 -3.28
N GLU A 11 -4.63 12.15 -3.15
CA GLU A 11 -4.93 13.07 -4.24
C GLU A 11 -3.89 14.21 -4.22
N THR A 12 -3.37 14.55 -5.38
CA THR A 12 -2.49 15.70 -5.59
C THR A 12 -3.28 16.91 -6.06
N ASP A 13 -2.67 18.08 -5.92
CA ASP A 13 -3.21 19.30 -6.50
C ASP A 13 -3.07 19.33 -8.03
N VAL A 14 -3.76 20.30 -8.63
CA VAL A 14 -3.67 20.57 -10.07
C VAL A 14 -2.25 21.01 -10.39
N THR A 15 -1.75 20.60 -11.55
CA THR A 15 -0.42 21.02 -11.99
C THR A 15 -0.37 22.54 -12.08
N SER A 16 0.70 23.12 -11.56
CA SER A 16 0.81 24.58 -11.50
C SER A 16 0.77 25.23 -12.88
N ILE A 17 0.54 26.55 -12.92
CA ILE A 17 0.56 27.32 -14.17
C ILE A 17 1.92 27.31 -14.87
N THR A 18 3.01 27.10 -14.12
CA THR A 18 4.37 26.99 -14.65
C THR A 18 4.73 25.58 -15.10
N GLY A 19 3.81 24.60 -14.97
CA GLY A 19 4.02 23.22 -15.36
C GLY A 19 4.72 22.36 -14.30
N VAL A 20 4.99 22.92 -13.12
CA VAL A 20 5.47 22.15 -11.95
C VAL A 20 4.35 21.23 -11.49
N ARG A 21 4.65 19.94 -11.46
CA ARG A 21 3.74 18.86 -11.04
C ARG A 21 3.76 18.71 -9.54
N ASP A 22 2.59 18.44 -8.98
CA ASP A 22 2.44 18.08 -7.58
C ASP A 22 2.56 16.56 -7.43
N SER A 23 3.28 16.12 -6.40
CA SER A 23 3.50 14.71 -6.10
C SER A 23 3.31 14.49 -4.62
N LYS A 24 2.48 13.51 -4.26
CA LYS A 24 2.08 13.30 -2.88
C LYS A 24 2.03 11.82 -2.55
N TRP A 25 2.48 11.53 -1.34
CA TRP A 25 2.33 10.23 -0.70
C TRP A 25 1.17 10.30 0.28
N SER A 26 0.38 9.23 0.37
CA SER A 26 -0.57 9.06 1.46
C SER A 26 0.17 8.88 2.78
N ASN A 27 -0.54 9.06 3.89
CA ASN A 27 -0.08 8.54 5.16
C ASN A 27 0.05 7.01 5.09
N TRP A 28 0.90 6.46 5.94
CA TRP A 28 1.01 5.02 6.12
C TRP A 28 -0.25 4.48 6.79
N SER A 29 -0.85 3.48 6.17
CA SER A 29 -1.88 2.65 6.79
C SER A 29 -1.26 1.34 7.24
N LYS A 30 -1.52 0.94 8.49
CA LYS A 30 -0.93 -0.24 9.13
C LYS A 30 -2.00 -1.27 9.46
N VAL A 31 -1.70 -2.54 9.21
CA VAL A 31 -2.39 -3.67 9.84
C VAL A 31 -1.36 -4.58 10.50
N THR A 32 -1.71 -5.11 11.66
CA THR A 32 -0.89 -6.10 12.37
C THR A 32 -1.73 -7.34 12.62
N ALA A 33 -1.20 -8.50 12.25
CA ALA A 33 -1.81 -9.79 12.51
C ALA A 33 -1.89 -10.04 14.03
N PRO A 34 -3.02 -10.60 14.51
CA PRO A 34 -3.17 -10.96 15.91
C PRO A 34 -2.12 -11.99 16.36
N GLU A 35 -1.98 -12.17 17.68
CA GLU A 35 -1.02 -13.12 18.24
C GLU A 35 -1.27 -14.55 17.76
N GLY A 36 -0.20 -15.27 17.40
CA GLY A 36 -0.30 -16.60 16.80
C GLY A 36 -0.63 -16.62 15.30
N PHE A 37 -0.72 -15.45 14.65
CA PHE A 37 -0.94 -15.32 13.21
C PHE A 37 0.14 -14.48 12.54
N VAL A 38 0.39 -14.78 11.26
CA VAL A 38 1.29 -14.07 10.35
C VAL A 38 0.58 -13.69 9.06
N ILE A 39 1.13 -12.73 8.33
CA ILE A 39 0.63 -12.33 7.02
C ILE A 39 1.43 -13.08 5.95
N ASN A 40 0.73 -13.78 5.07
CA ASN A 40 1.37 -14.36 3.89
C ASN A 40 1.57 -13.26 2.84
N LYS A 41 2.77 -12.69 2.81
CA LYS A 41 3.16 -11.61 1.86
C LYS A 41 3.02 -11.98 0.39
N GLU A 42 3.02 -13.27 0.05
CA GLU A 42 2.89 -13.75 -1.34
C GLU A 42 1.43 -13.93 -1.77
N LYS A 43 0.49 -13.93 -0.82
CA LYS A 43 -0.94 -14.15 -1.06
C LYS A 43 -1.80 -12.92 -0.79
N ILE A 44 -1.20 -11.73 -0.81
CA ILE A 44 -1.96 -10.48 -0.77
C ILE A 44 -2.48 -10.14 -2.17
N ASN A 45 -3.65 -9.55 -2.21
CA ASN A 45 -4.23 -8.97 -3.41
C ASN A 45 -4.19 -7.45 -3.32
N VAL A 46 -3.57 -6.83 -4.32
CA VAL A 46 -3.54 -5.38 -4.48
C VAL A 46 -4.42 -5.01 -5.66
N GLU A 47 -5.49 -4.27 -5.40
CA GLU A 47 -6.45 -3.81 -6.40
C GLU A 47 -6.35 -2.29 -6.55
N ALA A 48 -6.02 -1.82 -7.75
CA ALA A 48 -6.07 -0.41 -8.09
C ALA A 48 -7.53 0.02 -8.28
N LYS A 49 -8.04 0.86 -7.39
CA LYS A 49 -9.41 1.42 -7.48
C LYS A 49 -9.44 2.72 -8.27
N THR A 50 -8.36 3.49 -8.21
CA THR A 50 -8.25 4.77 -8.92
C THR A 50 -6.80 5.02 -9.25
N GLU A 51 -6.52 5.29 -10.51
CA GLU A 51 -5.22 5.73 -11.00
C GLU A 51 -5.45 6.88 -11.97
N MET A 52 -5.08 8.08 -11.55
CA MET A 52 -5.23 9.32 -12.29
C MET A 52 -3.96 10.14 -12.15
N GLY A 53 -3.58 10.85 -13.21
CA GLY A 53 -2.39 11.69 -13.23
C GLY A 53 -1.33 11.14 -14.18
N SER A 54 -0.07 11.50 -13.94
CA SER A 54 1.03 11.04 -14.79
C SER A 54 1.77 9.82 -14.25
N GLU A 55 1.78 9.66 -12.92
CA GLU A 55 2.49 8.58 -12.22
C GLU A 55 1.65 8.17 -11.00
N ASN A 56 1.42 6.88 -10.85
CA ASN A 56 0.67 6.26 -9.76
C ASN A 56 1.48 5.06 -9.28
N SER A 57 1.66 4.93 -7.98
CA SER A 57 2.40 3.81 -7.40
C SER A 57 1.92 3.53 -5.98
N TYR A 58 2.33 2.40 -5.43
CA TYR A 58 2.08 2.02 -4.06
C TYR A 58 3.36 1.46 -3.47
N GLU A 59 3.47 1.55 -2.14
CA GLU A 59 4.58 0.99 -1.39
C GLU A 59 4.02 0.17 -0.25
N ILE A 60 4.61 -1.01 -0.04
CA ILE A 60 4.27 -1.92 1.04
C ILE A 60 5.56 -2.24 1.80
N GLU A 61 5.55 -1.92 3.09
CA GLU A 61 6.60 -2.26 4.03
C GLU A 61 6.12 -3.37 4.96
N TRP A 62 6.97 -4.35 5.17
CA TRP A 62 6.72 -5.49 6.03
C TRP A 62 7.54 -5.35 7.30
N ALA A 63 6.90 -5.55 8.45
CA ALA A 63 7.54 -5.46 9.76
C ALA A 63 7.10 -6.62 10.67
N ASP A 64 7.75 -6.73 11.82
CA ASP A 64 7.46 -7.71 12.86
C ASP A 64 7.52 -9.16 12.32
N TYR A 65 8.67 -9.52 11.76
CA TYR A 65 8.94 -10.86 11.26
C TYR A 65 9.01 -11.86 12.42
N VAL A 66 8.29 -12.97 12.27
CA VAL A 66 8.26 -14.07 13.23
C VAL A 66 8.56 -15.37 12.50
N GLU A 67 9.42 -16.18 13.12
CA GLU A 67 9.76 -17.50 12.60
C GLU A 67 8.56 -18.45 12.73
N VAL A 68 8.13 -19.02 11.60
CA VAL A 68 6.90 -19.84 11.54
C VAL A 68 7.15 -21.27 12.01
N VAL A 69 8.36 -21.79 11.79
CA VAL A 69 8.78 -23.11 12.26
C VAL A 69 10.14 -22.93 12.96
N PRO A 70 10.23 -23.16 14.28
CA PRO A 70 11.46 -22.94 15.03
C PRO A 70 12.66 -23.70 14.43
N GLY A 71 13.76 -23.01 14.17
CA GLY A 71 15.00 -23.59 13.67
C GLY A 71 15.05 -23.80 12.15
N THR A 72 14.11 -23.24 11.38
CA THR A 72 14.11 -23.29 9.90
C THR A 72 14.56 -21.98 9.25
N GLY A 73 14.54 -20.87 10.00
CA GLY A 73 14.83 -19.53 9.49
C GLY A 73 13.74 -18.96 8.57
N ILE A 74 12.58 -19.61 8.47
CA ILE A 74 11.46 -19.13 7.65
C ILE A 74 10.66 -18.12 8.46
N GLU A 75 10.93 -16.84 8.20
CA GLU A 75 10.26 -15.73 8.84
C GLU A 75 9.14 -15.14 7.96
N LEU A 76 7.95 -14.97 8.54
CA LEU A 76 6.85 -14.26 7.91
C LEU A 76 6.51 -12.98 8.69
N PRO A 77 6.17 -11.88 7.99
CA PRO A 77 5.85 -10.62 8.65
C PRO A 77 4.48 -10.68 9.32
N ARG A 78 4.35 -10.01 10.47
CA ARG A 78 3.07 -9.81 11.15
C ARG A 78 2.45 -8.46 10.83
N THR A 79 3.25 -7.48 10.45
CA THR A 79 2.78 -6.12 10.16
C THR A 79 2.96 -5.80 8.69
N LEU A 80 1.90 -5.24 8.09
CA LEU A 80 1.89 -4.66 6.75
C LEU A 80 1.59 -3.17 6.88
N ASN A 81 2.53 -2.34 6.46
CA ASN A 81 2.35 -0.92 6.27
C ASN A 81 2.23 -0.64 4.78
N ALA A 82 1.24 0.14 4.36
CA ALA A 82 1.07 0.52 2.98
C ALA A 82 0.83 2.01 2.83
N ARG A 83 1.28 2.57 1.70
CA ARG A 83 0.94 3.92 1.27
C ARG A 83 0.80 4.00 -0.25
N ALA A 84 -0.01 4.95 -0.71
CA ALA A 84 -0.18 5.26 -2.11
C ALA A 84 0.65 6.49 -2.51
N PHE A 85 1.09 6.53 -3.75
CA PHE A 85 1.73 7.66 -4.39
C PHE A 85 0.93 8.10 -5.61
N ALA A 86 0.71 9.40 -5.76
CA ALA A 86 0.16 9.99 -6.96
C ALA A 86 0.99 11.20 -7.40
N ARG A 87 0.96 11.46 -8.71
CA ARG A 87 1.54 12.65 -9.32
C ARG A 87 0.55 13.29 -10.29
N SER A 88 0.44 14.62 -10.24
CA SER A 88 -0.42 15.39 -11.12
C SER A 88 -0.06 15.21 -12.61
N SER A 89 -1.02 15.48 -13.49
CA SER A 89 -0.87 15.28 -14.93
C SER A 89 0.24 16.14 -15.55
N LYS A 90 0.74 15.78 -16.74
CA LYS A 90 1.76 16.61 -17.43
C LYS A 90 1.08 17.83 -18.08
N GLY A 91 1.67 19.02 -17.95
CA GLY A 91 1.25 20.24 -18.67
C GLY A 91 1.10 21.47 -17.78
N HIS A 92 0.59 22.58 -18.33
CA HIS A 92 0.33 23.82 -17.58
C HIS A 92 -1.14 23.84 -17.13
N ARG A 93 -1.43 24.01 -15.83
CA ARG A 93 -2.79 23.88 -15.29
C ARG A 93 -3.47 22.54 -15.65
N ALA A 94 -2.66 21.50 -15.84
CA ALA A 94 -3.13 20.17 -16.17
C ALA A 94 -3.80 19.50 -14.95
N GLY A 95 -4.63 18.49 -15.21
CA GLY A 95 -5.44 17.82 -14.18
C GLY A 95 -4.65 17.28 -12.98
N LYS A 96 -5.38 17.06 -11.89
CA LYS A 96 -4.89 16.44 -10.66
C LYS A 96 -4.38 15.01 -10.90
N GLY A 97 -3.72 14.46 -9.89
CA GLY A 97 -3.43 13.04 -9.77
C GLY A 97 -4.19 12.45 -8.60
N ALA A 98 -4.59 11.19 -8.70
CA ALA A 98 -5.19 10.45 -7.61
C ALA A 98 -4.79 8.98 -7.71
N SER A 99 -4.44 8.40 -6.56
CA SER A 99 -4.14 6.98 -6.44
C SER A 99 -4.94 6.42 -5.28
N ARG A 100 -5.70 5.35 -5.54
CA ARG A 100 -6.39 4.58 -4.52
C ARG A 100 -6.11 3.10 -4.75
N TYR A 101 -5.48 2.45 -3.78
CA TYR A 101 -5.20 1.02 -3.79
C TYR A 101 -5.89 0.35 -2.61
N LYS A 102 -6.55 -0.77 -2.89
CA LYS A 102 -7.15 -1.65 -1.91
C LYS A 102 -6.26 -2.87 -1.78
N ILE A 103 -5.70 -3.07 -0.59
CA ILE A 103 -4.84 -4.20 -0.27
C ILE A 103 -5.64 -5.11 0.66
N SER A 104 -5.78 -6.37 0.26
CA SER A 104 -6.52 -7.36 1.03
C SER A 104 -5.74 -8.65 1.12
N GLY A 105 -5.93 -9.40 2.20
CA GLY A 105 -5.24 -10.66 2.41
C GLY A 105 -5.84 -11.44 3.57
N ASN A 106 -5.20 -12.57 3.87
CA ASN A 106 -5.61 -13.46 4.93
C ASN A 106 -4.50 -13.62 5.96
N PHE A 107 -4.89 -13.86 7.20
CA PHE A 107 -3.99 -14.23 8.28
C PHE A 107 -3.77 -15.73 8.26
N THR A 108 -2.51 -16.15 8.29
CA THR A 108 -2.13 -17.56 8.37
C THR A 108 -1.79 -17.88 9.82
N LYS A 109 -2.41 -18.91 10.38
CA LYS A 109 -2.11 -19.37 11.74
C LYS A 109 -0.73 -20.03 11.76
N LEU A 110 0.07 -19.68 12.76
CA LEU A 110 1.32 -20.37 13.03
C LEU A 110 1.04 -21.82 13.46
N PRO A 111 1.79 -22.81 12.96
CA PRO A 111 1.63 -24.22 13.34
C PRO A 111 1.95 -24.47 14.82
#